data_AF-A0AAD4DWH4-F1
#
_entry.id   AF-A0AAD4DWH4-F1
#
_cell.length_a   1.000
_cell.length_b   1.000
_cell.length_c   1.000
_cell.angle_alpha   90.00
_cell.angle_beta   90.00
_cell.angle_gamma   90.00
#
_symmetry.space_group_name_H-M   'P 1'
#
loop_
_entity.id
_entity.type
_entity.pdbx_description
1 polymer ?
#
loop_
_entity_poly.entity_id
_entity_poly.type
_entity_poly.pdbx_seq_one_letter_code
_entity_poly.pdbx_strand_id
1 'polypeptide(L)'
;MQDILASLYEEKKHVNVDCTSSLRTADDSRDVIHRLRNQQKPDICYITPEKLRESNAMQDILAQLYEDEQIACFLIDEAHVTQPGGIFAML
;
A
#
# COMPACT_ATOMS: atom_id res chain seq x y z
N MET A 1 -10.19 -0.45 -5.74
CA MET A 1 -8.77 0.02 -5.88
C MET A 1 -8.55 0.94 -7.09
N GLN A 2 -8.76 0.50 -8.34
CA GLN A 2 -8.49 1.37 -9.50
C GLN A 2 -9.42 2.61 -9.58
N ASP A 3 -10.69 2.47 -9.20
CA ASP A 3 -11.65 3.58 -9.22
C ASP A 3 -11.31 4.67 -8.19
N ILE A 4 -10.77 4.29 -7.03
CA ILE A 4 -10.32 5.24 -5.99
C ILE A 4 -9.10 6.02 -6.48
N LEU A 5 -8.15 5.34 -7.13
CA LEU A 5 -6.99 5.99 -7.72
C LEU A 5 -7.42 6.98 -8.81
N ALA A 6 -8.32 6.57 -9.71
CA ALA A 6 -8.86 7.44 -10.75
C ALA A 6 -9.52 8.69 -10.15
N SER A 7 -10.34 8.54 -9.12
CA SER A 7 -10.97 9.66 -8.40
C SER A 7 -9.95 10.59 -7.75
N LEU A 8 -8.90 10.06 -7.10
CA LEU A 8 -7.87 10.87 -6.46
C LEU A 8 -7.01 11.65 -7.48
N TYR A 9 -6.77 11.06 -8.65
CA TYR A 9 -6.09 11.74 -9.77
C TYR A 9 -6.98 12.81 -10.43
N GLU A 10 -8.27 12.52 -10.63
CA GLU A 10 -9.22 13.46 -11.27
C GLU A 10 -9.54 14.69 -10.40
N GLU A 11 -9.62 14.52 -9.07
CA GLU A 11 -9.96 15.61 -8.15
C GLU A 11 -8.82 16.62 -7.91
N LYS A 12 -7.63 16.44 -8.52
CA LYS A 12 -6.43 17.27 -8.28
C LYS A 12 -6.09 17.44 -6.79
N LYS A 13 -6.42 16.46 -5.96
CA LYS A 13 -5.91 16.42 -4.60
C LYS A 13 -4.42 16.15 -4.71
N HIS A 14 -3.58 17.03 -4.17
CA HIS A 14 -2.11 16.90 -4.13
C HIS A 14 -1.68 15.77 -3.17
N VAL A 15 -2.24 14.57 -3.35
CA VAL A 15 -1.91 13.39 -2.54
C VAL A 15 -1.08 12.48 -3.43
N ASN A 16 0.14 12.18 -3.00
CA ASN A 16 1.04 11.31 -3.72
C ASN A 16 0.64 9.86 -3.47
N VAL A 17 -0.16 9.28 -4.36
CA VAL A 17 -0.65 7.91 -4.21
C VAL A 17 0.18 6.96 -5.07
N ASP A 18 0.50 5.78 -4.52
CA ASP A 18 1.07 4.68 -5.29
C ASP A 18 0.27 3.38 -5.06
N CYS A 19 0.36 2.45 -6.01
CA CYS A 19 -0.31 1.17 -5.92
C CYS A 19 0.57 0.02 -6.40
N THR A 20 0.58 -1.03 -5.59
CA THR A 20 1.17 -2.31 -5.91
C THR A 20 0.07 -3.35 -5.98
N SER A 21 -0.14 -3.90 -7.18
CA SER A 21 -1.07 -5.01 -7.42
C SER A 21 -0.39 -6.10 -8.23
N SER A 22 -0.89 -7.32 -8.12
CA SER A 22 -0.47 -8.49 -8.92
C SER A 22 -0.74 -8.34 -10.42
N LEU A 23 -1.56 -7.35 -10.83
CA LEU A 23 -1.84 -7.03 -12.23
C LEU A 23 -0.78 -6.11 -12.87
N ARG A 24 0.09 -5.50 -12.06
CA ARG A 24 1.20 -4.67 -12.53
C ARG A 24 2.44 -5.53 -12.77
N THR A 25 3.21 -5.19 -13.79
CA THR A 25 4.35 -5.99 -14.24
C THR A 25 5.46 -6.03 -13.18
N ALA A 26 6.40 -6.98 -13.32
CA ALA A 26 7.52 -7.08 -12.39
C ALA A 26 8.38 -5.81 -12.32
N ASP A 27 8.38 -4.99 -13.38
CA ASP A 27 9.09 -3.71 -13.45
C ASP A 27 8.40 -2.65 -12.60
N ASP A 28 7.08 -2.52 -12.71
CA ASP A 28 6.28 -1.62 -11.88
C ASP A 28 6.45 -1.89 -10.38
N SER A 29 6.61 -3.17 -10.00
CA SER A 29 6.85 -3.55 -8.60
C SER A 29 8.19 -3.05 -8.06
N ARG A 30 9.23 -2.99 -8.91
CA ARG A 30 10.55 -2.49 -8.51
C ARG A 30 10.54 -0.99 -8.34
N ASP A 31 9.82 -0.28 -9.20
CA ASP A 31 9.68 1.17 -9.12
C ASP A 31 8.97 1.60 -7.83
N VAL A 32 7.91 0.89 -7.44
CA VAL A 32 7.23 1.16 -6.15
C VAL A 32 8.17 0.89 -4.97
N ILE A 33 8.89 -0.24 -4.98
CA ILE A 33 9.89 -0.58 -3.96
C ILE A 33 10.95 0.52 -3.85
N HIS A 34 11.46 0.99 -4.98
CA HIS A 34 12.46 2.05 -5.03
C HIS A 34 11.90 3.37 -4.48
N ARG A 35 10.66 3.73 -4.83
CA ARG A 35 9.98 4.92 -4.30
C ARG A 35 9.76 4.84 -2.79
N LEU A 36 9.34 3.68 -2.26
CA LEU A 36 9.12 3.47 -0.83
C LEU A 36 10.43 3.62 -0.02
N ARG A 37 11.59 3.35 -0.63
CA ARG A 37 12.90 3.53 0.02
C ARG A 37 13.45 4.96 -0.07
N ASN A 38 12.91 5.79 -0.96
CA ASN A 38 13.40 7.15 -1.19
C ASN A 38 12.83 8.17 -0.21
N GLN A 39 13.34 9.41 -0.26
CA GLN A 39 12.83 10.52 0.55
C GLN A 39 11.45 10.99 0.10
N GLN A 40 11.14 10.93 -1.20
CA GLN A 40 9.82 11.27 -1.75
C GLN A 40 8.90 10.05 -1.75
N LYS A 41 8.40 9.71 -0.56
CA LYS A 41 7.48 8.59 -0.37
C LYS A 41 6.06 8.95 -0.80
N PRO A 42 5.25 7.96 -1.23
CA PRO A 42 3.82 8.16 -1.37
C PRO A 42 3.17 8.39 0.00
N ASP A 43 2.17 9.27 0.03
CA ASP A 43 1.32 9.51 1.21
C ASP A 43 0.38 8.32 1.46
N ILE A 44 -0.04 7.64 0.39
CA ILE A 44 -0.92 6.46 0.45
C ILE A 44 -0.38 5.39 -0.50
N CYS A 45 -0.20 4.17 0.01
CA CYS A 45 0.22 3.02 -0.78
C CYS A 45 -0.84 1.92 -0.70
N TYR A 46 -1.50 1.61 -1.81
CA TYR A 46 -2.41 0.47 -1.89
C TYR A 46 -1.63 -0.80 -2.22
N ILE A 47 -1.80 -1.83 -1.39
CA ILE A 47 -1.13 -3.13 -1.58
C ILE A 47 -2.19 -4.22 -1.51
N THR A 48 -2.16 -5.17 -2.45
CA THR A 48 -3.04 -6.34 -2.37
C THR A 48 -2.51 -7.39 -1.38
N PRO A 49 -3.37 -8.16 -0.70
CA PRO A 49 -2.94 -9.16 0.27
C PRO A 49 -2.01 -10.23 -0.31
N GLU A 50 -2.22 -10.61 -1.57
CA GLU A 50 -1.40 -11.62 -2.26
C GLU A 50 0.04 -11.13 -2.38
N LYS A 51 0.24 -9.86 -2.73
CA LYS A 51 1.58 -9.30 -2.87
C LYS A 51 2.30 -9.18 -1.54
N LEU A 52 1.59 -8.84 -0.46
CA LEU A 52 2.15 -8.85 0.90
C LEU A 52 2.62 -10.25 1.28
N ARG A 53 1.87 -11.29 0.90
CA ARG A 53 2.20 -12.69 1.22
C ARG A 53 3.38 -13.22 0.40
N GLU A 54 3.44 -12.90 -0.89
CA GLU A 54 4.38 -13.50 -1.83
C GLU A 54 5.72 -12.76 -1.92
N SER A 55 5.78 -11.48 -1.53
CA SER A 55 6.96 -10.64 -1.71
C SER A 55 7.72 -10.40 -0.41
N ASN A 56 8.76 -11.18 -0.16
CA ASN A 56 9.68 -10.96 0.98
C ASN A 56 10.28 -9.55 0.95
N ALA A 57 10.68 -9.06 -0.22
CA ALA A 57 11.23 -7.71 -0.37
C ALA A 57 10.25 -6.60 0.07
N MET A 58 8.94 -6.80 -0.15
CA MET A 58 7.91 -5.88 0.34
C MET A 58 7.79 -5.95 1.87
N GLN A 59 7.80 -7.15 2.44
CA GLN A 59 7.77 -7.34 3.89
C GLN A 59 8.97 -6.67 4.57
N ASP A 60 10.18 -6.84 4.04
CA ASP A 60 11.40 -6.21 4.56
C ASP A 60 11.30 -4.68 4.54
N ILE A 61 10.73 -4.10 3.47
CA ILE A 61 10.56 -2.65 3.36
C ILE A 61 9.52 -2.15 4.35
N LEU A 62 8.39 -2.85 4.48
CA LEU A 62 7.35 -2.46 5.44
C LEU A 62 7.86 -2.57 6.87
N ALA A 63 8.66 -3.59 7.19
CA ALA A 63 9.32 -3.72 8.49
C ALA A 63 10.24 -2.53 8.76
N GLN A 64 11.13 -2.19 7.81
CA GLN A 64 12.03 -1.04 7.94
C GLN A 64 11.26 0.28 8.11
N LEU A 65 10.23 0.52 7.28
CA LEU A 65 9.41 1.73 7.36
C LEU A 65 8.64 1.82 8.68
N TYR A 66 8.23 0.69 9.25
CA TYR A 66 7.58 0.64 10.55
C TYR A 66 8.57 0.95 11.68
N GLU A 67 9.76 0.35 11.66
CA GLU A 67 10.83 0.59 12.62
C GLU A 67 11.32 2.05 12.60
N ASP A 68 11.36 2.66 11.42
CA ASP A 68 11.73 4.07 11.23
C ASP A 68 10.59 5.06 11.53
N GLU A 69 9.45 4.58 12.03
CA GLU A 69 8.24 5.38 12.31
C GLU A 69 7.71 6.15 11.07
N GLN A 70 7.93 5.60 9.87
CA GLN A 70 7.53 6.18 8.58
C GLN A 70 6.19 5.66 8.06
N ILE A 71 5.52 4.79 8.81
CA ILE A 71 4.16 4.32 8.53
C ILE A 71 3.21 4.97 9.54
N ALA A 72 2.28 5.78 9.02
CA ALA A 72 1.28 6.41 9.86
C ALA A 72 0.21 5.42 10.36
N CYS A 73 -0.28 4.52 9.49
CA CYS A 73 -1.24 3.48 9.84
C CYS A 73 -1.37 2.43 8.73
N PHE A 74 -1.94 1.27 9.07
CA PHE A 74 -2.39 0.27 8.10
C PHE A 74 -3.91 0.33 7.96
N LEU A 75 -4.39 0.67 6.76
CA LEU A 75 -5.82 0.65 6.42
C LEU A 75 -6.14 -0.63 5.65
N ILE A 76 -7.04 -1.44 6.21
CA ILE A 76 -7.51 -2.66 5.57
C ILE A 76 -8.82 -2.36 4.86
N ASP A 77 -8.76 -2.31 3.54
CA ASP A 77 -9.96 -2.23 2.70
C ASP A 77 -10.73 -3.57 2.76
N GLU A 78 -12.04 -3.50 2.81
CA GLU A 78 -12.93 -4.66 2.89
C GLU A 78 -12.59 -5.66 4.00
N ALA A 79 -12.27 -5.17 5.20
CA ALA A 79 -12.01 -6.01 6.38
C ALA A 79 -13.16 -7.00 6.71
N HIS A 80 -14.36 -6.75 6.20
CA HIS A 80 -15.48 -7.68 6.30
C HIS A 80 -15.25 -9.01 5.55
N VAL A 81 -14.33 -9.05 4.59
CA VAL A 81 -13.99 -10.23 3.77
C VAL A 81 -13.11 -11.22 4.54
N THR A 82 -12.31 -10.74 5.51
CA THR A 82 -11.39 -11.60 6.28
C THR A 82 -12.08 -12.34 7.41
N GLN A 83 -13.20 -11.82 7.94
CA GLN A 83 -14.06 -12.51 8.91
C GLN A 83 -15.52 -12.06 8.73
N PRO A 84 -16.48 -12.99 8.60
CA PRO A 84 -17.89 -12.66 8.78
C PRO A 84 -18.10 -12.23 10.24
N GLY A 85 -18.14 -10.91 10.51
CA GLY A 85 -18.48 -10.34 11.83
C GLY A 85 -17.33 -9.87 12.73
N GLY A 86 -16.09 -9.75 12.23
CA GLY A 86 -14.96 -9.25 13.02
C GLY A 86 -14.77 -7.72 12.93
N ILE A 87 -14.89 -7.01 14.05
CA ILE A 87 -14.46 -5.60 14.16
C ILE A 87 -12.95 -5.59 14.37
N PHE A 88 -12.19 -5.13 13.38
CA PHE A 88 -10.75 -4.89 13.51
C PHE A 88 -10.50 -3.42 13.86
N ALA A 89 -10.07 -3.16 15.10
CA ALA A 89 -9.41 -1.93 15.49
C ALA A 89 -7.93 -2.25 15.68
N MET A 90 -7.05 -1.79 14.78
CA MET A 90 -5.63 -1.72 15.07
C MET A 90 -5.39 -0.42 15.84
N LEU A 91 -5.04 -0.56 17.13
CA LEU A 91 -4.47 0.50 17.98
C LEU A 91 -2.96 0.56 17.76
#